data_AF-A0A417WG05-F1
#
_entry.id   AF-A0A417WG05-F1
#
_cell.length_a   1.000
_cell.length_b   1.000
_cell.length_c   1.000
_cell.angle_alpha   90.00
_cell.angle_beta   90.00
_cell.angle_gamma   90.00
#
_symmetry.space_group_name_H-M   'P 1'
#
loop_
_entity.id
_entity.type
_entity.pdbx_description
1 polymer ?
#
loop_
_entity_poly.entity_id
_entity_poly.type
_entity_poly.pdbx_seq_one_letter_code
_entity_poly.pdbx_strand_id
1 'polypeptide(L)'
;MAENRRFYWMKLPNDYFRQLFQRKMRKQSSGIEMQVIYLKMLLYSIDKDAVIPFQGVYDSIEEELAEELGEESEMVKETINFLEANQKLERTENGIFLPEALERVGSEGTSAERMRNMRRRRASQCDNSVTTSDGSVTECNTSVQSGDVEKEIDIEKDKEVEKEKNGTGIFIILEDGTFYDVPLDKLTMWQQAYPDLDVKRELYQMASWCDANLSKRKSRRGVEKFINGWLNRSQKDGQQNSKKEEVKNNAAEPEAEYNPEDDPEHVPSANEVWERLRREGRL
;
A
#
# COMPACT_ATOMS: atom_id res chain seq x y z
N MET A 1 -29.49 12.98 5.23
CA MET A 1 -28.06 13.37 5.29
C MET A 1 -27.26 12.09 5.47
N ALA A 2 -26.32 11.76 4.57
CA ALA A 2 -25.50 10.56 4.75
C ALA A 2 -24.51 10.80 5.91
N GLU A 3 -24.64 10.03 6.99
CA GLU A 3 -23.68 10.07 8.10
C GLU A 3 -22.28 9.78 7.57
N ASN A 4 -21.39 10.75 7.75
CA ASN A 4 -19.97 10.59 7.43
C ASN A 4 -19.30 9.74 8.52
N ARG A 5 -19.63 8.44 8.59
CA ARG A 5 -19.02 7.53 9.57
C ARG A 5 -17.53 7.40 9.26
N ARG A 6 -16.71 7.55 10.31
CA ARG A 6 -15.27 7.40 10.26
C ARG A 6 -14.89 6.10 10.94
N PHE A 7 -14.01 5.36 10.31
CA PHE A 7 -13.40 4.17 10.86
C PHE A 7 -12.08 4.54 11.48
N TYR A 8 -11.84 3.98 12.64
CA TYR A 8 -10.69 4.25 13.46
C TYR A 8 -9.93 2.95 13.67
N TRP A 9 -8.60 2.99 13.57
CA TRP A 9 -7.75 1.87 13.93
C TRP A 9 -6.52 2.37 14.67
N MET A 10 -5.95 1.47 15.46
CA MET A 10 -4.71 1.71 16.16
C MET A 10 -3.55 1.03 15.46
N LYS A 11 -2.48 1.78 15.19
CA LYS A 11 -1.23 1.20 14.69
C LYS A 11 -0.38 0.76 15.90
N LEU A 12 -0.39 -0.53 16.18
CA LEU A 12 0.46 -1.11 17.21
C LEU A 12 1.85 -1.41 16.62
N PRO A 13 2.95 -0.95 17.24
CA PRO A 13 4.28 -1.30 16.76
C PRO A 13 4.56 -2.79 16.99
N ASN A 14 5.38 -3.39 16.13
CA ASN A 14 5.68 -4.83 16.18
C ASN A 14 6.43 -5.26 17.47
N ASP A 15 7.04 -4.29 18.16
CA ASP A 15 7.76 -4.48 19.41
C ASP A 15 6.94 -4.07 20.65
N TYR A 16 5.66 -3.71 20.52
CA TYR A 16 4.83 -3.20 21.62
C TYR A 16 4.97 -4.01 22.91
N PHE A 17 4.67 -5.31 22.86
CA PHE A 17 4.77 -6.20 24.03
C PHE A 17 6.21 -6.42 24.53
N ARG A 18 7.22 -6.10 23.71
CA ARG A 18 8.64 -6.18 24.08
C ARG A 18 9.14 -4.93 24.79
N GLN A 19 8.43 -3.81 24.67
CA GLN A 19 8.79 -2.55 25.32
C GLN A 19 8.89 -2.74 26.84
N LEU A 20 9.86 -2.07 27.46
CA LEU A 20 10.12 -2.21 28.89
C LEU A 20 8.90 -1.89 29.74
N PHE A 21 8.09 -0.92 29.30
CA PHE A 21 6.83 -0.56 29.94
C PHE A 21 5.83 -1.72 29.96
N GLN A 22 5.59 -2.34 28.80
CA GLN A 22 4.70 -3.50 28.69
C GLN A 22 5.20 -4.68 29.53
N ARG A 23 6.52 -4.93 29.51
CA ARG A 23 7.13 -5.96 30.36
C ARG A 23 7.06 -5.63 31.86
N LYS A 24 7.05 -4.35 32.24
CA LYS A 24 6.86 -3.90 33.63
C LYS A 24 5.42 -4.11 34.08
N MET A 25 4.44 -3.82 33.22
CA MET A 25 3.02 -4.06 33.49
C MET A 25 2.73 -5.56 33.64
N ARG A 26 3.27 -6.39 32.72
CA ARG A 26 3.12 -7.86 32.77
C ARG A 26 3.68 -8.53 34.05
N LYS A 27 4.54 -7.86 34.80
CA LYS A 27 5.10 -8.38 36.06
C LYS A 27 4.17 -8.20 37.26
N GLN A 28 3.12 -7.40 37.15
CA GLN A 28 2.12 -7.25 38.21
C GLN A 28 1.29 -8.54 38.37
N SER A 29 0.61 -8.70 39.51
CA SER A 29 -0.27 -9.85 39.79
C SER A 29 -1.37 -10.01 38.74
N SER A 30 -1.94 -8.89 38.31
CA SER A 30 -2.99 -8.73 37.28
C SER A 30 -2.41 -8.29 35.92
N GLY A 31 -1.13 -8.55 35.68
CA GLY A 31 -0.38 -7.89 34.61
C GLY A 31 -0.85 -8.18 33.18
N ILE A 32 -1.46 -9.34 32.91
CA ILE A 32 -1.97 -9.68 31.56
C ILE A 32 -3.27 -8.94 31.29
N GLU A 33 -4.16 -8.93 32.28
CA GLU A 33 -5.45 -8.27 32.28
C GLU A 33 -5.24 -6.75 32.14
N MET A 34 -4.30 -6.17 32.89
CA MET A 34 -3.92 -4.76 32.77
C MET A 34 -3.47 -4.39 31.34
N GLN A 35 -2.73 -5.28 30.66
CA GLN A 35 -2.30 -5.03 29.27
C GLN A 35 -3.49 -5.02 28.31
N VAL A 36 -4.48 -5.88 28.54
CA VAL A 36 -5.72 -5.93 27.74
C VAL A 36 -6.57 -4.70 28.02
N ILE A 37 -6.78 -4.34 29.28
CA ILE A 37 -7.52 -3.14 29.70
C ILE A 37 -6.87 -1.89 29.10
N TYR A 38 -5.54 -1.75 29.18
CA TYR A 38 -4.85 -0.61 28.61
C TYR A 38 -5.04 -0.50 27.08
N LEU A 39 -4.97 -1.62 26.35
CA LEU A 39 -5.27 -1.64 24.92
C LEU A 39 -6.73 -1.26 24.63
N LYS A 40 -7.68 -1.75 25.43
CA LYS A 40 -9.10 -1.39 25.35
C LYS A 40 -9.31 0.12 25.59
N MET A 41 -8.67 0.70 26.60
CA MET A 41 -8.71 2.14 26.88
C MET A 41 -8.15 2.97 25.72
N LEU A 42 -6.99 2.57 25.17
CA LEU A 42 -6.42 3.21 24.00
C LEU A 42 -7.37 3.13 22.81
N LEU A 43 -8.07 2.01 22.61
CA LEU A 43 -9.03 1.82 21.52
C LEU A 43 -10.30 2.65 21.72
N TYR A 44 -10.78 2.73 22.96
CA TYR A 44 -11.98 3.47 23.32
C TYR A 44 -11.83 4.98 23.16
N SER A 45 -10.61 5.50 23.29
CA SER A 45 -10.32 6.93 23.18
C SER A 45 -9.98 7.40 21.76
N ILE A 46 -9.90 6.50 20.77
CA ILE A 46 -9.44 6.84 19.41
C ILE A 46 -10.37 7.82 18.70
N ASP A 47 -11.68 7.68 18.87
CA ASP A 47 -12.69 8.53 18.26
C ASP A 47 -12.93 9.84 19.04
N LYS A 48 -12.40 9.94 20.27
CA LYS A 48 -12.62 11.01 21.24
C LYS A 48 -11.35 11.85 21.49
N ASP A 49 -10.49 11.99 20.48
CA ASP A 49 -9.25 12.76 20.55
C ASP A 49 -8.34 12.37 21.73
N ALA A 50 -8.26 11.06 22.00
CA ALA A 50 -7.48 10.47 23.10
C ALA A 50 -7.96 10.85 24.51
N VAL A 51 -9.18 11.38 24.64
CA VAL A 51 -9.82 11.67 25.92
C VAL A 51 -10.93 10.66 26.19
N ILE A 52 -10.93 10.08 27.37
CA ILE A 52 -12.02 9.29 27.92
C ILE A 52 -12.83 10.24 28.81
N PRO A 53 -14.01 10.70 28.34
CA PRO A 53 -14.82 11.64 29.10
C PRO A 53 -15.45 10.95 30.32
N PHE A 54 -15.56 11.68 31.43
CA PHE A 54 -16.37 11.27 32.59
C PHE A 54 -17.76 11.87 32.47
N GLN A 55 -18.80 11.03 32.46
CA GLN A 55 -20.18 11.45 32.28
C GLN A 55 -20.89 11.76 33.61
N GLY A 56 -20.37 11.22 34.73
CA GLY A 56 -20.95 11.41 36.06
C GLY A 56 -22.21 10.57 36.32
N VAL A 57 -22.39 9.49 35.54
CA VAL A 57 -23.42 8.47 35.72
C VAL A 57 -23.08 7.53 36.88
N TYR A 58 -21.79 7.24 37.08
CA TYR A 58 -21.31 6.43 38.20
C TYR A 58 -20.52 7.28 39.20
N ASP A 59 -20.28 6.73 40.40
CA ASP A 59 -19.59 7.40 41.50
C ASP A 59 -18.12 7.73 41.18
N SER A 60 -17.53 7.01 40.21
CA SER A 60 -16.13 7.15 39.82
C SER A 60 -15.92 6.89 38.33
N ILE A 61 -14.92 7.55 37.73
CA ILE A 61 -14.58 7.37 36.30
C ILE A 61 -14.14 5.93 36.02
N GLU A 62 -13.54 5.29 37.02
CA GLU A 62 -13.07 3.92 36.91
C GLU A 62 -14.24 2.92 36.80
N GLU A 63 -15.38 3.21 37.43
CA GLU A 63 -16.60 2.41 37.32
C GLU A 63 -17.33 2.61 35.99
N GLU A 64 -17.41 3.84 35.49
CA GLU A 64 -17.97 4.09 34.15
C GLU A 64 -17.17 3.36 33.09
N LEU A 65 -15.84 3.45 33.19
CA LEU A 65 -14.95 2.83 32.24
C LEU A 65 -14.98 1.30 32.33
N ALA A 66 -15.19 0.74 33.52
CA ALA A 66 -15.36 -0.69 33.70
C ALA A 66 -16.60 -1.22 32.98
N GLU A 67 -17.74 -0.54 33.11
CA GLU A 67 -18.96 -0.92 32.40
C GLU A 67 -18.78 -0.78 30.89
N GLU A 68 -18.19 0.32 30.43
CA GLU A 68 -17.99 0.60 29.01
C GLU A 68 -17.04 -0.40 28.34
N LEU A 69 -15.99 -0.85 29.05
CA LEU A 69 -15.03 -1.83 28.55
C LEU A 69 -15.47 -3.29 28.77
N GLY A 70 -16.51 -3.51 29.58
CA GLY A 70 -16.97 -4.82 30.04
C GLY A 70 -15.90 -5.55 30.86
N GLU A 71 -15.24 -4.83 31.76
CA GLU A 71 -14.15 -5.33 32.61
C GLU A 71 -14.47 -5.10 34.09
N GLU A 72 -13.75 -5.76 34.99
CA GLU A 72 -13.97 -5.61 36.43
C GLU A 72 -13.48 -4.26 36.96
N SER A 73 -14.29 -3.59 37.78
CA SER A 73 -13.99 -2.27 38.35
C SER A 73 -12.67 -2.24 39.12
N GLU A 74 -12.36 -3.28 39.91
CA GLU A 74 -11.09 -3.38 40.64
C GLU A 74 -9.89 -3.42 39.69
N MET A 75 -9.98 -4.19 38.61
CA MET A 75 -8.92 -4.34 37.61
C MET A 75 -8.69 -3.05 36.82
N VAL A 76 -9.77 -2.33 36.49
CA VAL A 76 -9.68 -1.02 35.84
C VAL A 76 -9.03 0.01 36.79
N LYS A 77 -9.42 0.04 38.07
CA LYS A 77 -8.82 0.89 39.11
C LYS A 77 -7.32 0.61 39.26
N GLU A 78 -6.92 -0.66 39.38
CA GLU A 78 -5.50 -1.06 39.44
C GLU A 78 -4.73 -0.61 38.19
N THR A 79 -5.33 -0.80 37.02
CA THR A 79 -4.72 -0.42 35.73
C THR A 79 -4.50 1.08 35.66
N ILE A 80 -5.51 1.90 35.96
CA ILE A 80 -5.42 3.36 35.94
C ILE A 80 -4.34 3.85 36.92
N ASN A 81 -4.33 3.35 38.14
CA ASN A 81 -3.33 3.71 39.15
C ASN A 81 -1.90 3.38 38.68
N PHE A 82 -1.72 2.22 38.03
CA PHE A 82 -0.43 1.85 37.45
C PHE A 82 -0.04 2.75 36.27
N LEU A 83 -0.98 3.08 35.38
CA LEU A 83 -0.73 3.97 34.23
C LEU A 83 -0.35 5.39 34.69
N GLU A 84 -1.06 5.91 35.69
CA GLU A 84 -0.82 7.21 36.31
C GLU A 84 0.57 7.27 36.96
N ALA A 85 0.93 6.26 37.76
CA ALA A 85 2.25 6.16 38.40
C ALA A 85 3.42 6.06 37.39
N ASN A 86 3.15 5.67 36.14
CA ASN A 86 4.14 5.57 35.06
C ASN A 86 3.99 6.69 34.00
N GLN A 87 3.19 7.72 34.26
CA GLN A 87 2.99 8.87 33.36
C GLN A 87 2.53 8.47 31.95
N LYS A 88 1.70 7.42 31.86
CA LYS A 88 1.07 6.99 30.60
C LYS A 88 -0.33 7.52 30.41
N LEU A 89 -0.86 8.16 31.45
CA LEU A 89 -2.20 8.68 31.57
C LEU A 89 -2.13 9.98 32.37
N GLU A 90 -2.95 10.94 32.00
CA GLU A 90 -3.10 12.21 32.72
C GLU A 90 -4.58 12.40 33.11
N ARG A 91 -4.83 12.67 34.39
CA ARG A 91 -6.18 13.06 34.86
C ARG A 91 -6.42 14.51 34.47
N THR A 92 -7.49 14.75 33.72
CA THR A 92 -7.95 16.09 33.32
C THR A 92 -9.26 16.40 34.04
N GLU A 93 -9.65 17.68 34.11
CA GLU A 93 -10.94 18.12 34.69
C GLU A 93 -12.15 17.39 34.06
N ASN A 94 -12.04 17.01 32.79
CA ASN A 94 -13.12 16.40 32.00
C ASN A 94 -13.00 14.87 31.85
N GLY A 95 -12.01 14.23 32.49
CA GLY A 95 -11.82 12.77 32.43
C GLY A 95 -10.35 12.33 32.37
N ILE A 96 -10.07 11.31 31.57
CA ILE A 96 -8.73 10.71 31.42
C ILE A 96 -8.17 11.00 30.04
N PHE A 97 -6.94 11.51 29.97
CA PHE A 97 -6.21 11.70 28.72
C PHE A 97 -5.13 10.63 28.53
N LEU A 98 -5.06 10.07 27.33
CA LEU A 98 -4.12 9.02 26.93
C LEU A 98 -3.21 9.50 25.79
N PRO A 99 -2.07 10.14 26.08
CA PRO A 99 -1.18 10.70 25.05
C PRO A 99 -0.77 9.67 23.98
N GLU A 100 -0.58 8.42 24.39
CA GLU A 100 -0.19 7.31 23.53
C GLU A 100 -1.24 6.94 22.47
N ALA A 101 -2.50 7.31 22.67
CA ALA A 101 -3.54 7.08 21.66
C ALA A 101 -3.32 7.99 20.45
N LEU A 102 -3.02 9.29 20.64
CA LEU A 102 -2.80 10.25 19.55
C LEU A 102 -1.71 9.83 18.59
N GLU A 103 -0.59 9.32 19.11
CA GLU A 103 0.54 8.87 18.30
C GLU A 103 0.20 7.64 17.42
N ARG A 104 -0.89 6.94 17.73
CA ARG A 104 -1.23 5.63 17.16
C ARG A 104 -2.54 5.58 16.40
N VAL A 105 -3.31 6.66 16.38
CA VAL A 105 -4.58 6.74 15.65
C VAL A 105 -4.34 6.80 14.14
N GLY A 106 -4.97 5.89 13.39
CA GLY A 106 -5.28 6.07 11.97
C GLY A 106 -6.79 6.21 11.75
N SER A 107 -7.20 6.97 10.72
CA SER A 107 -8.62 7.15 10.37
C SER A 107 -8.89 6.97 8.87
N GLU A 108 -10.03 6.38 8.52
CA GLU A 108 -10.48 6.05 7.14
C GLU A 108 -11.96 6.39 7.03
N GLY A 109 -12.35 7.03 5.93
CA GLY A 109 -13.76 7.33 5.67
C GLY A 109 -14.54 6.09 5.20
N THR A 110 -15.86 6.10 5.35
CA THR A 110 -16.77 5.04 4.87
C THR A 110 -16.60 4.57 3.43
N SER A 111 -16.13 5.46 2.55
CA SER A 111 -15.85 5.09 1.17
C SER A 111 -14.61 4.19 1.03
N ALA A 112 -13.61 4.37 1.89
CA ALA A 112 -12.36 3.64 1.83
C ALA A 112 -12.47 2.27 2.53
N GLU A 113 -13.28 2.14 3.59
CA GLU A 113 -13.69 0.82 4.12
C GLU A 113 -14.44 -0.01 3.07
N ARG A 114 -15.43 0.58 2.38
CA ARG A 114 -16.18 -0.12 1.31
C ARG A 114 -15.25 -0.66 0.24
N MET A 115 -14.22 0.12 -0.13
CA MET A 115 -13.20 -0.30 -1.09
C MET A 115 -12.33 -1.44 -0.54
N ARG A 116 -11.94 -1.39 0.75
CA ARG A 116 -11.20 -2.48 1.41
C ARG A 116 -12.01 -3.76 1.49
N ASN A 117 -13.30 -3.68 1.88
CA ASN A 117 -14.18 -4.84 1.95
C ASN A 117 -14.45 -5.43 0.56
N MET A 118 -14.62 -4.59 -0.47
CA MET A 118 -14.72 -5.03 -1.86
C MET A 118 -13.45 -5.77 -2.31
N ARG A 119 -12.25 -5.25 -2.01
CA ARG A 119 -10.98 -5.92 -2.31
C ARG A 119 -10.84 -7.24 -1.56
N ARG A 120 -11.21 -7.30 -0.28
CA ARG A 120 -11.21 -8.54 0.52
C ARG A 120 -12.17 -9.58 -0.07
N ARG A 121 -13.37 -9.18 -0.50
CA ARG A 121 -14.35 -10.07 -1.15
C ARG A 121 -13.89 -10.59 -2.50
N ARG A 122 -13.20 -9.76 -3.29
CA ARG A 122 -12.57 -10.18 -4.55
C ARG A 122 -11.45 -11.19 -4.31
N ALA A 123 -10.65 -11.00 -3.25
CA ALA A 123 -9.60 -11.95 -2.87
C ALA A 123 -10.14 -13.30 -2.36
N SER A 124 -11.31 -13.34 -1.71
CA SER A 124 -11.94 -14.59 -1.24
C SER A 124 -12.69 -15.37 -2.33
N GLN A 125 -12.98 -14.75 -3.48
CA GLN A 125 -13.65 -15.42 -4.61
C GLN A 125 -12.67 -16.05 -5.61
N CYS A 126 -11.36 -15.94 -5.36
CA CYS A 126 -10.32 -16.57 -6.17
C CYS A 126 -10.27 -18.11 -6.03
N ASP A 127 -10.92 -18.68 -5.02
CA ASP A 127 -10.77 -20.12 -4.69
C ASP A 127 -11.90 -21.00 -5.22
N ASN A 128 -12.89 -20.47 -5.96
CA ASN A 128 -13.90 -21.32 -6.58
C ASN A 128 -13.55 -21.63 -8.05
N SER A 129 -12.82 -22.73 -8.20
CA SER A 129 -12.76 -23.64 -9.36
C SER A 129 -13.24 -23.06 -10.69
N VAL A 130 -12.26 -22.80 -11.56
CA VAL A 130 -12.36 -22.77 -13.02
C VAL A 130 -13.36 -23.81 -13.52
N THR A 131 -14.42 -23.36 -14.20
CA THR A 131 -15.12 -24.18 -15.20
C THR A 131 -14.97 -23.50 -16.54
N THR A 132 -14.18 -24.16 -17.38
CA THR A 132 -14.01 -23.91 -18.81
C THR A 132 -15.34 -24.12 -19.54
N SER A 133 -15.75 -23.18 -20.37
CA SER A 133 -16.40 -23.50 -21.65
C SER A 133 -16.24 -22.34 -22.63
N ASP A 134 -15.54 -22.61 -23.73
CA ASP A 134 -15.51 -21.81 -24.94
C ASP A 134 -16.90 -21.71 -25.59
N GLY A 135 -17.14 -20.65 -26.37
CA GLY A 135 -18.20 -20.69 -27.38
C GLY A 135 -18.78 -19.35 -27.84
N SER A 136 -18.14 -18.79 -28.88
CA SER A 136 -18.75 -18.01 -29.98
C SER A 136 -19.49 -16.69 -29.70
N VAL A 137 -18.87 -15.64 -30.27
CA VAL A 137 -19.47 -14.44 -30.88
C VAL A 137 -20.91 -14.64 -31.37
N THR A 138 -21.80 -13.69 -31.09
CA THR A 138 -22.81 -13.16 -32.03
C THR A 138 -23.53 -11.92 -31.46
N GLU A 139 -24.04 -11.14 -32.40
CA GLU A 139 -24.39 -9.73 -32.31
C GLU A 139 -25.74 -9.42 -31.65
N CYS A 140 -25.81 -8.19 -31.14
CA CYS A 140 -26.95 -7.28 -30.95
C CYS A 140 -28.36 -7.78 -31.32
N ASN A 141 -29.35 -7.54 -30.44
CA ASN A 141 -30.57 -6.81 -30.84
C ASN A 141 -31.41 -6.28 -29.66
N THR A 142 -31.78 -5.01 -29.83
CA THR A 142 -32.72 -4.12 -29.16
C THR A 142 -34.14 -4.65 -28.96
N SER A 143 -34.74 -4.39 -27.78
CA SER A 143 -36.15 -3.94 -27.56
C SER A 143 -36.34 -3.66 -26.04
N VAL A 144 -36.43 -2.40 -25.59
CA VAL A 144 -37.65 -1.57 -25.38
C VAL A 144 -38.68 -2.32 -24.53
N GLN A 145 -39.03 -1.95 -23.29
CA GLN A 145 -39.73 -0.76 -22.77
C GLN A 145 -39.81 -0.98 -21.22
N SER A 146 -39.70 -0.02 -20.30
CA SER A 146 -40.63 1.07 -19.91
C SER A 146 -40.32 1.35 -18.42
N GLY A 147 -40.43 2.52 -17.82
CA GLY A 147 -40.74 3.90 -18.21
C GLY A 147 -40.15 4.79 -17.08
N ASP A 148 -39.73 6.01 -17.40
CA ASP A 148 -40.51 7.25 -17.18
C ASP A 148 -40.51 7.69 -15.69
N VAL A 149 -40.29 8.94 -15.29
CA VAL A 149 -40.17 10.23 -15.99
C VAL A 149 -39.72 11.20 -14.88
N GLU A 150 -38.59 11.89 -15.07
CA GLU A 150 -38.48 13.35 -15.25
C GLU A 150 -38.40 14.17 -13.95
N LYS A 151 -37.23 14.76 -13.69
CA LYS A 151 -36.81 16.13 -14.02
C LYS A 151 -37.26 17.12 -12.94
N GLU A 152 -36.27 17.72 -12.30
CA GLU A 152 -36.09 19.16 -12.44
C GLU A 152 -34.59 19.47 -12.40
N ILE A 153 -34.19 20.32 -13.34
CA ILE A 153 -32.84 20.74 -13.70
C ILE A 153 -32.72 22.16 -13.17
N ASP A 154 -31.59 22.54 -12.55
CA ASP A 154 -30.79 23.72 -12.94
C ASP A 154 -29.59 23.91 -11.98
N ILE A 155 -28.34 23.75 -12.47
CA ILE A 155 -27.38 24.82 -12.87
C ILE A 155 -26.63 25.35 -11.61
N GLU A 156 -25.30 25.39 -11.44
CA GLU A 156 -24.12 25.31 -12.31
C GLU A 156 -22.84 25.28 -11.41
N LYS A 157 -21.72 24.74 -11.94
CA LYS A 157 -20.30 24.88 -11.51
C LYS A 157 -19.92 24.12 -10.20
N ASP A 158 -19.11 23.06 -10.22
CA ASP A 158 -17.80 22.93 -10.86
C ASP A 158 -17.56 21.52 -11.44
N LYS A 159 -17.29 21.48 -12.76
CA LYS A 159 -16.70 20.32 -13.43
C LYS A 159 -15.22 20.26 -13.09
N GLU A 160 -14.76 19.16 -12.53
CA GLU A 160 -13.66 18.39 -13.13
C GLU A 160 -13.63 16.94 -12.58
N VAL A 161 -14.40 16.10 -13.26
CA VAL A 161 -14.14 14.69 -13.61
C VAL A 161 -13.96 13.69 -12.46
N GLU A 162 -15.10 13.11 -12.07
CA GLU A 162 -15.17 11.72 -11.59
C GLU A 162 -14.67 10.77 -12.69
N LYS A 163 -13.45 10.26 -12.52
CA LYS A 163 -12.97 9.08 -13.26
C LYS A 163 -12.76 7.96 -12.27
N GLU A 164 -13.43 6.84 -12.57
CA GLU A 164 -13.39 5.57 -11.86
C GLU A 164 -11.96 5.22 -11.44
N LYS A 165 -11.76 4.94 -10.13
CA LYS A 165 -10.43 4.75 -9.53
C LYS A 165 -9.80 3.42 -9.95
N ASN A 166 -9.28 3.38 -11.18
CA ASN A 166 -8.37 2.37 -11.67
C ASN A 166 -6.94 2.75 -11.23
N GLY A 167 -6.58 2.50 -9.97
CA GLY A 167 -5.19 2.68 -9.50
C GLY A 167 -4.29 1.57 -10.04
N THR A 168 -3.06 1.87 -10.41
CA THR A 168 -2.11 0.87 -10.97
C THR A 168 -1.31 0.14 -9.91
N GLY A 169 -1.38 0.57 -8.64
CA GLY A 169 -0.60 -0.01 -7.55
C GLY A 169 0.87 0.44 -7.54
N ILE A 170 1.23 1.40 -8.40
CA ILE A 170 2.53 2.05 -8.41
C ILE A 170 2.42 3.29 -7.53
N PHE A 171 3.03 3.23 -6.35
CA PHE A 171 2.97 4.29 -5.35
C PHE A 171 4.24 5.13 -5.32
N ILE A 172 4.08 6.45 -5.23
CA ILE A 172 5.17 7.41 -5.12
C ILE A 172 4.99 8.18 -3.81
N ILE A 173 6.03 8.20 -2.97
CA ILE A 173 6.02 8.93 -1.71
C ILE A 173 6.14 10.44 -1.98
N LEU A 174 5.22 11.21 -1.40
CA LEU A 174 5.16 12.67 -1.51
C LEU A 174 5.89 13.33 -0.32
N GLU A 175 6.05 14.65 -0.41
CA GLU A 175 6.72 15.47 0.61
C GLU A 175 6.02 15.44 1.99
N ASP A 176 4.69 15.27 1.99
CA ASP A 176 3.85 15.21 3.18
C ASP A 176 3.79 13.80 3.81
N GLY A 177 4.58 12.86 3.27
CA GLY A 177 4.58 11.45 3.70
C GLY A 177 3.39 10.65 3.18
N THR A 178 2.48 11.25 2.41
CA THR A 178 1.38 10.53 1.76
C THR A 178 1.86 9.86 0.47
N PHE A 179 1.04 8.95 -0.06
CA PHE A 179 1.34 8.25 -1.31
C PHE A 179 0.48 8.77 -2.45
N TYR A 180 1.12 8.97 -3.61
CA TYR A 180 0.47 9.17 -4.89
C TYR A 180 0.37 7.83 -5.62
N ASP A 181 -0.86 7.31 -5.78
CA ASP A 181 -1.14 6.15 -6.63
C ASP A 181 -1.28 6.64 -8.07
N VAL A 182 -0.45 6.11 -8.96
CA VAL A 182 -0.51 6.47 -10.38
C VAL A 182 -1.83 5.95 -10.97
N PRO A 183 -2.72 6.82 -11.48
CA PRO A 183 -3.95 6.38 -12.14
C PRO A 183 -3.66 5.58 -13.41
N LEU A 184 -4.46 4.56 -13.71
CA LEU A 184 -4.34 3.72 -14.91
C LEU A 184 -4.42 4.54 -16.18
N ASP A 185 -5.37 5.48 -16.27
CA ASP A 185 -5.48 6.41 -17.40
C ASP A 185 -4.17 7.17 -17.66
N LYS A 186 -3.49 7.62 -16.60
CA LYS A 186 -2.22 8.35 -16.72
C LYS A 186 -1.09 7.41 -17.13
N LEU A 187 -1.06 6.19 -16.57
CA LEU A 187 -0.10 5.18 -16.97
C LEU A 187 -0.24 4.83 -18.45
N THR A 188 -1.47 4.58 -18.92
CA THR A 188 -1.74 4.28 -20.33
C THR A 188 -1.38 5.46 -21.22
N MET A 189 -1.72 6.69 -20.83
CA MET A 189 -1.31 7.90 -21.53
C MET A 189 0.23 8.00 -21.65
N TRP A 190 0.97 7.70 -20.59
CA TRP A 190 2.43 7.72 -20.61
C TRP A 190 3.02 6.58 -21.45
N GLN A 191 2.46 5.37 -21.39
CA GLN A 191 2.88 4.26 -22.25
C GLN A 191 2.69 4.59 -23.74
N GLN A 192 1.62 5.30 -24.09
CA GLN A 192 1.39 5.77 -25.46
C GLN A 192 2.36 6.89 -25.87
N ALA A 193 2.68 7.81 -24.95
CA ALA A 193 3.59 8.92 -25.21
C ALA A 193 5.07 8.50 -25.30
N TYR A 194 5.45 7.42 -24.60
CA TYR A 194 6.81 6.91 -24.53
C TYR A 194 6.87 5.43 -24.96
N PRO A 195 6.56 5.11 -26.24
CA PRO A 195 6.44 3.72 -26.70
C PRO A 195 7.74 2.93 -26.62
N ASP A 196 8.89 3.59 -26.75
CA ASP A 196 10.22 2.96 -26.73
C ASP A 196 10.78 2.79 -25.31
N LEU A 197 10.03 3.22 -24.28
CA LEU A 197 10.47 3.23 -22.89
C LEU A 197 9.58 2.33 -22.04
N ASP A 198 10.18 1.49 -21.19
CA ASP A 198 9.42 0.75 -20.17
C ASP A 198 8.98 1.70 -19.04
N VAL A 199 7.85 2.37 -19.27
CA VAL A 199 7.28 3.37 -18.37
C VAL A 199 7.06 2.82 -16.96
N LYS A 200 6.65 1.56 -16.81
CA LYS A 200 6.42 0.97 -15.48
C LYS A 200 7.73 0.85 -14.71
N ARG A 201 8.77 0.32 -15.35
CA ARG A 201 10.10 0.19 -14.74
C ARG A 201 10.69 1.55 -14.35
N GLU A 202 10.50 2.57 -15.20
CA GLU A 202 10.95 3.93 -14.89
C GLU A 202 10.20 4.54 -13.70
N LEU A 203 8.90 4.30 -13.58
CA LEU A 203 8.13 4.76 -12.42
C LEU A 203 8.60 4.08 -11.11
N TYR A 204 8.98 2.81 -11.14
CA TYR A 204 9.56 2.11 -9.99
C TYR A 204 10.95 2.67 -9.61
N GLN A 205 11.81 2.92 -10.61
CA GLN A 205 13.13 3.55 -10.36
C GLN A 205 12.98 4.94 -9.77
N MET A 206 12.05 5.73 -10.30
CA MET A 206 11.73 7.06 -9.77
C MET A 206 11.18 6.98 -8.33
N ALA A 207 10.31 6.00 -8.02
CA ALA A 207 9.80 5.80 -6.67
C ALA A 207 10.94 5.48 -5.68
N SER A 208 11.87 4.60 -6.07
CA SER A 208 13.10 4.30 -5.30
C SER A 208 13.96 5.54 -5.10
N TRP A 209 14.11 6.38 -6.12
CA TRP A 209 14.84 7.65 -6.01
C TRP A 209 14.20 8.62 -5.02
N CYS A 210 12.86 8.73 -5.00
CA CYS A 210 12.12 9.53 -4.03
C CYS A 210 12.24 9.00 -2.59
N ASP A 211 12.40 7.68 -2.43
CA ASP A 211 12.63 7.08 -1.12
C ASP A 211 14.02 7.47 -0.57
N ALA A 212 15.05 7.39 -1.41
CA ALA A 212 16.42 7.77 -1.05
C ALA A 212 16.64 9.29 -0.88
N ASN A 213 15.78 10.14 -1.48
CA ASN A 213 15.95 11.59 -1.48
C ASN A 213 14.78 12.31 -0.80
N LEU A 214 14.66 12.19 0.54
CA LEU A 214 13.55 12.74 1.34
C LEU A 214 13.28 14.22 1.06
N SER A 215 14.31 15.06 0.99
CA SER A 215 14.19 16.51 0.78
C SER A 215 13.83 16.91 -0.65
N LYS A 216 13.88 15.98 -1.62
CA LYS A 216 13.60 16.24 -3.03
C LYS A 216 12.23 15.71 -3.48
N ARG A 217 11.48 15.07 -2.57
CA ARG A 217 10.10 14.62 -2.80
C ARG A 217 9.23 15.79 -3.28
N LYS A 218 8.18 15.46 -4.02
CA LYS A 218 7.31 16.45 -4.65
C LYS A 218 5.98 16.54 -3.91
N SER A 219 5.38 17.73 -3.99
CA SER A 219 3.99 17.94 -3.60
C SER A 219 3.04 17.17 -4.53
N ARG A 220 1.81 16.93 -4.06
CA ARG A 220 0.76 16.29 -4.86
C ARG A 220 0.47 17.02 -6.18
N ARG A 221 0.62 18.35 -6.20
CA ARG A 221 0.45 19.16 -7.42
C ARG A 221 1.65 19.07 -8.37
N GLY A 222 2.84 18.80 -7.83
CA GLY A 222 4.10 18.76 -8.60
C GLY A 222 4.50 17.37 -9.12
N VAL A 223 3.93 16.30 -8.57
CA VAL A 223 4.35 14.92 -8.87
C VAL A 223 4.15 14.53 -10.33
N GLU A 224 3.04 14.92 -10.98
CA GLU A 224 2.83 14.60 -12.40
C GLU A 224 3.83 15.29 -13.33
N LYS A 225 4.17 16.56 -13.05
CA LYS A 225 5.20 17.30 -13.81
C LYS A 225 6.58 16.65 -13.63
N PHE A 226 6.86 16.16 -12.43
CA PHE A 226 8.09 15.45 -12.13
C PHE A 226 8.17 14.12 -12.88
N ILE A 227 7.08 13.35 -12.94
CA ILE A 227 7.00 12.09 -13.70
C ILE A 227 7.28 12.35 -15.18
N ASN A 228 6.57 13.30 -15.79
CA ASN A 228 6.81 13.66 -17.20
C ASN A 228 8.27 14.09 -17.44
N GLY A 229 8.84 14.88 -16.53
CA GLY A 229 10.23 15.30 -16.61
C GLY A 229 11.22 14.15 -16.44
N TRP A 230 10.89 13.14 -15.62
CA TRP A 230 11.67 11.92 -15.47
C TRP A 230 11.67 11.09 -16.75
N LEU A 231 10.48 10.74 -17.25
CA LEU A 231 10.33 9.92 -18.46
C LEU A 231 10.99 10.56 -19.69
N ASN A 232 10.85 11.88 -19.85
CA ASN A 232 11.53 12.63 -20.92
C ASN A 232 13.07 12.54 -20.84
N ARG A 233 13.65 12.48 -19.64
CA ARG A 233 15.10 12.31 -19.47
C ARG A 233 15.50 10.87 -19.77
N SER A 234 14.80 9.89 -19.20
CA SER A 234 15.07 8.47 -19.43
C SER A 234 15.00 8.10 -20.92
N GLN A 235 14.07 8.67 -21.69
CA GLN A 235 13.99 8.46 -23.14
C GLN A 235 15.22 9.02 -23.88
N LYS A 236 15.68 10.22 -23.51
CA LYS A 236 16.87 10.84 -24.15
C LYS A 236 18.15 10.07 -23.82
N ASP A 237 18.29 9.61 -22.58
CA ASP A 237 19.44 8.83 -22.14
C ASP A 237 19.48 7.46 -22.86
N GLY A 238 18.33 6.82 -23.06
CA GLY A 238 18.20 5.59 -23.85
C GLY A 238 18.55 5.78 -25.33
N GLN A 239 18.16 6.90 -25.95
CA GLN A 239 18.50 7.23 -27.34
C GLN A 239 19.98 7.58 -27.55
N GLN A 240 20.65 8.14 -26.52
CA GLN A 240 22.09 8.39 -26.60
C GLN A 240 22.92 7.12 -26.40
N ASN A 241 22.49 6.23 -25.51
CA ASN A 241 23.19 4.95 -25.29
C ASN A 241 23.03 4.00 -26.49
N SER A 242 21.85 3.89 -27.09
CA SER A 242 21.61 3.09 -28.30
C SER A 242 22.45 3.57 -29.49
N LYS A 243 22.53 4.89 -29.73
CA LYS A 243 23.43 5.45 -30.77
C LYS A 243 24.91 5.16 -30.48
N LYS A 244 25.32 5.12 -29.21
CA LYS A 244 26.71 4.83 -28.83
C LYS A 244 27.04 3.35 -28.95
N GLU A 245 26.06 2.46 -28.74
CA GLU A 245 26.17 1.01 -28.96
C GLU A 245 26.13 0.66 -30.45
N GLU A 246 25.28 1.29 -31.26
CA GLU A 246 25.30 1.13 -32.72
C GLU A 246 26.63 1.58 -33.35
N VAL A 247 27.20 2.70 -32.88
CA VAL A 247 28.52 3.15 -33.35
C VAL A 247 29.64 2.21 -32.92
N LYS A 248 29.54 1.54 -31.76
CA LYS A 248 30.51 0.52 -31.33
C LYS A 248 30.37 -0.78 -32.13
N ASN A 249 29.15 -1.25 -32.37
CA ASN A 249 28.90 -2.50 -33.07
C ASN A 249 29.23 -2.40 -34.57
N ASN A 250 29.03 -1.22 -35.17
CA ASN A 250 29.43 -0.97 -36.57
C ASN A 250 30.94 -0.71 -36.74
N ALA A 251 31.68 -0.49 -35.65
CA ALA A 251 33.13 -0.31 -35.67
C ALA A 251 33.92 -1.59 -35.31
N ALA A 252 33.23 -2.68 -34.95
CA ALA A 252 33.84 -3.98 -34.76
C ALA A 252 34.03 -4.67 -36.12
N GLU A 253 35.28 -4.85 -36.55
CA GLU A 253 35.61 -5.69 -37.71
C GLU A 253 35.09 -7.12 -37.48
N PRO A 254 34.59 -7.81 -38.52
CA PRO A 254 34.04 -9.15 -38.36
C PRO A 254 35.12 -10.10 -37.84
N GLU A 255 34.91 -10.65 -36.64
CA GLU A 255 35.76 -11.71 -36.07
C GLU A 255 35.75 -12.91 -37.03
N ALA A 256 36.94 -13.32 -37.47
CA ALA A 256 37.12 -14.52 -38.28
C ALA A 256 36.62 -15.73 -37.49
N GLU A 257 35.77 -16.57 -38.11
CA GLU A 257 35.27 -17.82 -37.51
C GLU A 257 36.44 -18.68 -37.01
N TYR A 258 36.55 -18.82 -35.69
CA TYR A 258 37.53 -19.70 -35.04
C TYR A 258 37.13 -21.15 -35.29
N ASN A 259 37.93 -21.87 -36.08
CA ASN A 259 37.74 -23.29 -36.36
C ASN A 259 38.57 -24.14 -35.36
N PRO A 260 37.94 -24.89 -34.44
CA PRO A 260 38.65 -25.64 -33.39
C PRO A 260 39.55 -26.76 -33.91
N GLU A 261 39.45 -27.14 -35.19
CA GLU A 261 40.30 -28.15 -35.83
C GLU A 261 41.71 -27.64 -36.15
N ASP A 262 41.90 -26.32 -36.19
CA ASP A 262 43.18 -25.67 -36.50
C ASP A 262 44.05 -25.42 -35.26
N ASP A 263 43.55 -25.75 -34.05
CA ASP A 263 44.25 -25.57 -32.77
C ASP A 263 44.81 -26.92 -32.25
N PRO A 264 46.11 -27.20 -32.42
CA PRO A 264 46.72 -28.48 -32.05
C PRO A 264 46.80 -28.71 -30.53
N GLU A 265 46.47 -27.71 -29.70
CA GLU A 265 46.44 -27.82 -28.24
C GLU A 265 45.02 -27.96 -27.67
N HIS A 266 43.98 -27.95 -28.53
CA HIS A 266 42.60 -28.10 -28.08
C HIS A 266 42.34 -29.50 -27.50
N VAL A 267 42.01 -29.55 -26.22
CA VAL A 267 41.65 -30.79 -25.51
C VAL A 267 40.12 -30.91 -25.49
N PRO A 268 39.53 -31.86 -26.24
CA PRO A 268 38.07 -31.93 -26.36
C PRO A 268 37.38 -32.23 -25.04
N SER A 269 36.30 -31.53 -24.77
CA SER A 269 35.44 -31.75 -23.60
C SER A 269 34.75 -33.12 -23.67
N ALA A 270 34.42 -33.71 -22.51
CA ALA A 270 33.69 -34.98 -22.44
C ALA A 270 32.39 -34.98 -23.27
N ASN A 271 31.70 -33.83 -23.35
CA ASN A 271 30.50 -33.68 -24.19
C ASN A 271 30.83 -33.67 -25.68
N GLU A 272 31.94 -33.08 -26.09
CA GLU A 272 32.40 -33.04 -27.49
C GLU A 272 32.81 -34.45 -27.96
N VAL A 273 33.48 -35.21 -27.08
CA VAL A 273 33.82 -36.61 -27.34
C VAL A 273 32.56 -37.47 -27.46
N TRP A 274 31.56 -37.26 -26.59
CA TRP A 274 30.30 -38.00 -26.62
C TRP A 274 29.48 -37.73 -27.89
N GLU A 275 29.36 -36.46 -28.29
CA GLU A 275 28.69 -36.04 -29.52
C GLU A 275 29.41 -36.58 -30.76
N ARG A 276 30.75 -36.58 -30.76
CA ARG A 276 31.56 -37.14 -31.85
C ARG A 276 31.35 -38.65 -31.99
N LEU A 277 31.40 -39.40 -30.90
CA LEU A 277 31.18 -40.86 -30.92
C LEU A 277 29.75 -41.22 -31.37
N ARG A 278 28.76 -40.39 -31.03
CA ARG A 278 27.37 -40.53 -31.51
C ARG A 278 27.28 -40.30 -33.02
N ARG A 279 27.97 -39.27 -33.53
CA ARG A 279 28.01 -38.94 -34.98
C ARG A 279 28.73 -40.00 -35.81
N GLU A 280 29.77 -40.60 -35.26
CA GLU A 280 30.55 -41.68 -35.90
C GLU A 280 29.86 -43.06 -35.79
N GLY A 281 28.71 -43.17 -35.11
CA GLY A 281 27.95 -44.42 -34.98
C GLY A 281 28.67 -45.51 -34.17
N ARG A 282 29.54 -45.11 -33.24
CA ARG A 282 30.36 -46.02 -32.41
C ARG A 282 29.79 -46.22 -31.00
N LEU A 283 28.55 -45.77 -30.78
CA LEU A 283 27.74 -45.90 -29.57
C LEU A 283 26.50 -46.74 -29.86
#